data_AF-A0A2N4UW95-F1
#
_entry.id   AF-A0A2N4UW95-F1
#
_cell.length_a   1.000
_cell.length_b   1.000
_cell.length_c   1.000
_cell.angle_alpha   90.00
_cell.angle_beta   90.00
_cell.angle_gamma   90.00
#
_symmetry.space_group_name_H-M   'P 1'
#
loop_
_entity.id
_entity.type
_entity.pdbx_description
1 polymer ?
#
loop_
_entity_poly.entity_id
_entity_poly.type
_entity_poly.pdbx_seq_one_letter_code
_entity_poly.pdbx_strand_id
1 'polypeptide(L)'
;MTISSIKSDIKEAVEIKTTNNMVPKAEAMQYASDNNIKSMRAWFAFHNLRNGGSFRPQNIPGDPSKFYGKTGEWQGWPEFLGTEQKPTKTLTAEFVDLESCKEWFLANKISSVLMFRTFCKVKQRPSSIPAAPDKVYGVKFSELLAPKKERYLSFEKSKEKIAPMGFKNYLEFRQGRRDNMDILHDVPCNPDNIYSDSWVNWADFLGK
;
A
#
# COMPACT_ATOMS: atom_id res chain seq x y z
N MET A 1 -35.83 -2.79 59.94
CA MET A 1 -34.90 -2.12 59.00
C MET A 1 -35.55 -0.81 58.57
N THR A 2 -34.88 0.33 58.76
CA THR A 2 -35.41 1.64 58.38
C THR A 2 -35.12 1.92 56.90
N ILE A 3 -35.94 2.75 56.25
CA ILE A 3 -35.78 3.19 54.85
C ILE A 3 -34.37 3.81 54.61
N SER A 4 -33.72 4.32 55.66
CA SER A 4 -32.34 4.82 55.62
C SER A 4 -31.30 3.72 55.42
N SER A 5 -31.48 2.53 56.01
CA SER A 5 -30.59 1.36 55.85
C SER A 5 -30.71 0.78 54.45
N ILE A 6 -31.92 0.73 53.90
CA ILE A 6 -32.17 0.24 52.54
C ILE A 6 -31.53 1.18 51.50
N LYS A 7 -31.47 2.50 51.78
CA LYS A 7 -30.80 3.47 50.89
C LYS A 7 -29.26 3.43 50.97
N SER A 8 -28.66 3.08 52.11
CA SER A 8 -27.20 2.84 52.16
C SER A 8 -26.84 1.58 51.41
N ASP A 9 -27.61 0.51 51.60
CA ASP A 9 -27.37 -0.79 50.96
C ASP A 9 -27.62 -0.72 49.43
N ILE A 10 -28.51 0.15 48.96
CA ILE A 10 -28.70 0.43 47.52
C ILE A 10 -27.56 1.29 46.96
N LYS A 11 -26.99 2.22 47.73
CA LYS A 11 -25.81 2.99 47.30
C LYS A 11 -24.59 2.09 47.18
N GLU A 12 -24.42 1.17 48.13
CA GLU A 12 -23.36 0.16 48.18
C GLU A 12 -23.55 -0.93 47.11
N ALA A 13 -24.80 -1.36 46.83
CA ALA A 13 -25.10 -2.33 45.76
C ALA A 13 -24.98 -1.74 44.34
N VAL A 14 -25.15 -0.42 44.16
CA VAL A 14 -24.89 0.27 42.89
C VAL A 14 -23.38 0.44 42.63
N GLU A 15 -22.55 0.39 43.68
CA GLU A 15 -21.08 0.42 43.58
C GLU A 15 -20.45 -0.90 43.10
N ILE A 16 -21.21 -2.01 43.06
CA ILE A 16 -20.68 -3.38 42.79
C ILE A 16 -20.69 -3.77 41.29
N LYS A 17 -20.91 -2.82 40.36
CA LYS A 17 -20.77 -3.09 38.90
C LYS A 17 -19.85 -2.14 38.13
N THR A 18 -18.87 -1.54 38.81
CA THR A 18 -17.86 -0.68 38.18
C THR A 18 -16.45 -1.09 38.59
N THR A 19 -15.69 -1.65 37.64
CA THR A 19 -14.25 -1.39 37.45
C THR A 19 -13.31 -1.48 38.67
N ASN A 20 -13.43 -2.47 39.55
CA ASN A 20 -12.66 -2.45 40.81
C ASN A 20 -11.33 -3.24 40.84
N ASN A 21 -10.61 -3.39 39.72
CA ASN A 21 -9.22 -3.88 39.82
C ASN A 21 -8.35 -3.58 38.59
N MET A 22 -8.50 -2.42 37.94
CA MET A 22 -7.61 -2.04 36.84
C MET A 22 -6.52 -1.10 37.35
N VAL A 23 -5.29 -1.32 36.91
CA VAL A 23 -4.16 -0.45 37.32
C VAL A 23 -4.31 0.96 36.76
N PRO A 24 -3.72 1.97 37.44
CA PRO A 24 -3.59 3.32 36.89
C PRO A 24 -2.90 3.31 35.53
N LYS A 25 -3.19 4.33 34.70
CA LYS A 25 -2.60 4.47 33.36
C LYS A 25 -1.07 4.33 33.37
N ALA A 26 -0.39 4.98 34.33
CA ALA A 26 1.06 4.95 34.44
C ALA A 26 1.63 3.52 34.60
N GLU A 27 0.98 2.68 35.38
CA GLU A 27 1.37 1.28 35.56
C GLU A 27 1.10 0.44 34.30
N ALA A 28 -0.01 0.69 33.61
CA ALA A 28 -0.29 0.04 32.34
C ALA A 28 0.68 0.47 31.22
N MET A 29 1.17 1.72 31.24
CA MET A 29 2.22 2.22 30.36
C MET A 29 3.56 1.53 30.66
N GLN A 30 3.90 1.37 31.95
CA GLN A 30 5.10 0.64 32.36
C GLN A 30 5.03 -0.82 31.90
N TYR A 31 3.89 -1.48 32.10
CA TYR A 31 3.65 -2.84 31.58
C TYR A 31 3.86 -2.93 30.06
N ALA A 32 3.36 -1.95 29.29
CA ALA A 32 3.57 -1.90 27.84
C ALA A 32 5.06 -1.79 27.49
N SER A 33 5.80 -0.95 28.21
CA SER A 33 7.24 -0.74 28.04
C SER A 33 8.03 -2.01 28.38
N ASP A 34 7.76 -2.64 29.52
CA ASP A 34 8.44 -3.85 30.00
C ASP A 34 8.28 -5.02 29.02
N ASN A 35 7.11 -5.10 28.37
CA ASN A 35 6.81 -6.11 27.35
C ASN A 35 7.17 -5.68 25.93
N ASN A 36 7.88 -4.56 25.76
CA ASN A 36 8.31 -4.02 24.46
C ASN A 36 7.17 -3.83 23.44
N ILE A 37 5.98 -3.45 23.91
CA ILE A 37 4.80 -3.25 23.06
C ILE A 37 4.83 -1.85 22.46
N LYS A 38 5.09 -1.75 21.15
CA LYS A 38 5.31 -0.45 20.45
C LYS A 38 4.18 -0.01 19.52
N SER A 39 3.05 -0.71 19.48
CA SER A 39 1.89 -0.26 18.71
C SER A 39 0.58 -0.82 19.25
N MET A 40 -0.54 -0.16 18.93
CA MET A 40 -1.89 -0.67 19.18
C MET A 40 -2.06 -2.12 18.67
N ARG A 41 -1.56 -2.40 17.47
CA ARG A 41 -1.63 -3.75 16.89
C ARG A 41 -0.80 -4.76 17.69
N ALA A 42 0.39 -4.36 18.12
CA ALA A 42 1.25 -5.19 18.96
C ALA A 42 0.59 -5.46 20.32
N TRP A 43 -0.10 -4.47 20.91
CA TRP A 43 -0.83 -4.65 22.16
C TRP A 43 -1.89 -5.76 22.08
N PHE A 44 -2.73 -5.73 21.05
CA PHE A 44 -3.75 -6.76 20.88
C PHE A 44 -3.17 -8.11 20.45
N ALA A 45 -2.13 -8.12 19.61
CA ALA A 45 -1.48 -9.36 19.20
C ALA A 45 -0.74 -10.04 20.36
N PHE A 46 -0.06 -9.26 21.20
CA PHE A 46 0.67 -9.76 22.37
C PHE A 46 -0.23 -10.52 23.33
N HIS A 47 -1.50 -10.12 23.47
CA HIS A 47 -2.46 -10.78 24.36
C HIS A 47 -3.35 -11.82 23.65
N ASN A 48 -3.11 -12.11 22.37
CA ASN A 48 -3.90 -13.06 21.62
C ASN A 48 -3.33 -14.47 21.74
N LEU A 49 -3.86 -15.25 22.68
CA LEU A 49 -3.45 -16.64 22.93
C LEU A 49 -3.58 -17.56 21.70
N ARG A 50 -4.53 -17.29 20.79
CA ARG A 50 -4.69 -18.08 19.55
C ARG A 50 -3.50 -17.93 18.60
N ASN A 51 -2.77 -16.83 18.71
CA ASN A 51 -1.62 -16.51 17.87
C ASN A 51 -0.29 -16.67 18.64
N GLY A 52 -0.28 -17.44 19.73
CA GLY A 52 0.92 -17.64 20.55
C GLY A 52 1.29 -16.43 21.43
N GLY A 53 0.32 -15.54 21.70
CA GLY A 53 0.51 -14.42 22.62
C GLY A 53 0.59 -14.84 24.09
N SER A 54 0.93 -13.89 24.94
CA SER A 54 1.02 -14.01 26.39
C SER A 54 -0.33 -13.77 27.06
N PHE A 55 -0.49 -14.36 28.25
CA PHE A 55 -1.65 -14.08 29.08
C PHE A 55 -1.65 -12.62 29.55
N ARG A 56 -2.77 -11.91 29.36
CA ARG A 56 -2.96 -10.55 29.88
C ARG A 56 -3.28 -10.62 31.36
N PRO A 57 -2.51 -9.96 32.25
CA PRO A 57 -2.88 -9.86 33.65
C PRO A 57 -4.29 -9.29 33.82
N GLN A 58 -5.05 -9.80 34.79
CA GLN A 58 -6.46 -9.40 34.97
C GLN A 58 -6.61 -7.90 35.26
N ASN A 59 -5.60 -7.29 35.87
CA ASN A 59 -5.57 -5.86 36.24
C ASN A 59 -5.09 -4.92 35.12
N ILE A 60 -4.63 -5.46 33.98
CA ILE A 60 -4.25 -4.67 32.81
C ILE A 60 -5.45 -4.57 31.88
N PRO A 61 -5.94 -3.38 31.49
CA PRO A 61 -7.12 -3.27 30.63
C PRO A 61 -6.88 -3.91 29.26
N GLY A 62 -7.84 -4.71 28.77
CA GLY A 62 -7.75 -5.32 27.43
C GLY A 62 -7.74 -4.30 26.30
N ASP A 63 -8.52 -3.22 26.45
CA ASP A 63 -8.56 -2.07 25.55
C ASP A 63 -8.32 -0.79 26.37
N PRO A 64 -7.04 -0.40 26.56
CA PRO A 64 -6.67 0.80 27.32
C PRO A 64 -7.35 2.08 26.80
N SER A 65 -7.56 2.17 25.48
CA SER A 65 -8.21 3.33 24.86
C SER A 65 -9.64 3.52 25.32
N LYS A 66 -10.40 2.41 25.45
CA LYS A 66 -11.77 2.48 25.97
C LYS A 66 -11.81 2.64 27.49
N PHE A 67 -10.88 2.02 28.21
CA PHE A 67 -10.87 2.07 29.66
C PHE A 67 -10.50 3.49 30.16
N TYR A 68 -9.31 3.97 29.82
CA TYR A 68 -8.85 5.32 30.20
C TYR A 68 -9.55 6.42 29.39
N GLY A 69 -10.20 6.07 28.28
CA GLY A 69 -11.08 6.99 27.56
C GLY A 69 -12.32 7.36 28.35
N LYS A 70 -12.83 6.47 29.23
CA LYS A 70 -13.97 6.77 30.11
C LYS A 70 -13.61 7.73 31.24
N THR A 71 -12.35 7.70 31.70
CA THR A 71 -11.84 8.58 32.76
C THR A 71 -11.30 9.91 32.21
N GLY A 72 -11.18 10.05 30.89
CA GLY A 72 -10.62 11.24 30.23
C GLY A 72 -9.09 11.32 30.26
N GLU A 73 -8.41 10.29 30.77
CA GLU A 73 -6.95 10.25 30.92
C GLU A 73 -6.23 9.78 29.64
N TRP A 74 -6.98 9.32 28.64
CA TRP A 74 -6.44 8.80 27.38
C TRP A 74 -6.11 9.92 26.38
N GLN A 75 -4.82 10.15 26.12
CA GLN A 75 -4.38 11.11 25.09
C GLN A 75 -3.96 10.43 23.78
N GLY A 76 -3.94 9.09 23.75
CA GLY A 76 -3.69 8.30 22.55
C GLY A 76 -2.68 7.18 22.74
N TRP A 77 -2.61 6.30 21.74
CA TRP A 77 -1.62 5.22 21.69
C TRP A 77 -0.16 5.69 21.72
N PRO A 78 0.23 6.81 21.07
CA PRO A 78 1.62 7.27 21.09
C PRO A 78 2.13 7.56 22.50
N GLU A 79 1.35 8.31 23.29
CA GLU A 79 1.66 8.61 24.68
C GLU A 79 1.64 7.33 25.54
N PHE A 80 0.59 6.52 25.42
CA PHE A 80 0.44 5.30 26.21
C PHE A 80 1.55 4.26 25.99
N LEU A 81 2.10 4.18 24.77
CA LEU A 81 3.17 3.22 24.43
C LEU A 81 4.56 3.85 24.44
N GLY A 82 4.68 5.13 24.81
CA GLY A 82 5.95 5.86 24.78
C GLY A 82 6.57 5.96 23.37
N THR A 83 5.75 5.97 22.32
CA THR A 83 6.22 6.05 20.94
C THR A 83 6.02 7.45 20.38
N GLU A 84 7.06 8.05 19.83
CA GLU A 84 6.98 9.28 19.05
C GLU A 84 6.39 8.99 17.66
N GLN A 85 5.07 8.86 17.56
CA GLN A 85 4.42 8.87 16.25
C GLN A 85 4.09 10.30 15.86
N LYS A 86 4.83 10.84 14.89
CA LYS A 86 4.48 12.12 14.25
C LYS A 86 3.05 12.01 13.68
N PRO A 87 2.19 13.03 13.87
CA PRO A 87 0.87 13.04 13.28
C PRO A 87 0.95 12.83 11.77
N THR A 88 0.06 12.02 11.19
CA THR A 88 0.03 11.75 9.74
C THR A 88 -0.04 13.04 8.91
N LYS A 89 -0.63 14.12 9.46
CA LYS A 89 -0.73 15.45 8.83
C LYS A 89 0.62 16.18 8.72
N THR A 90 1.61 15.89 9.56
CA THR A 90 2.91 16.57 9.51
C THR A 90 3.77 16.02 8.37
N LEU A 91 3.57 14.74 8.00
CA LEU A 91 4.28 14.10 6.88
C LEU A 91 3.95 14.74 5.52
N THR A 92 2.74 15.29 5.35
CA THR A 92 2.32 15.87 4.06
C THR A 92 3.03 17.18 3.73
N ALA A 93 3.55 17.89 4.73
CA ALA A 93 4.26 19.16 4.54
C ALA A 93 5.67 18.98 3.94
N GLU A 94 6.21 17.77 3.94
CA GLU A 94 7.58 17.45 3.45
C GLU A 94 7.58 16.87 2.02
N PHE A 95 6.42 16.70 1.38
CA PHE A 95 6.34 16.13 0.04
C PHE A 95 6.55 17.17 -1.05
N VAL A 96 7.08 16.71 -2.19
CA VAL A 96 7.14 17.53 -3.40
C VAL A 96 5.73 17.83 -3.93
N ASP A 97 5.63 18.79 -4.84
CA ASP A 97 4.38 19.04 -5.56
C ASP A 97 4.04 17.91 -6.54
N LEU A 98 2.82 17.95 -7.08
CA LEU A 98 2.30 16.94 -8.01
C LEU A 98 3.16 16.81 -9.28
N GLU A 99 3.67 17.91 -9.82
CA GLU A 99 4.40 17.91 -11.09
C GLU A 99 5.79 17.31 -10.90
N SER A 100 6.51 17.75 -9.86
CA SER A 100 7.77 17.13 -9.42
C SER A 100 7.61 15.62 -9.15
N CYS A 101 6.47 15.21 -8.59
CA CYS A 101 6.15 13.79 -8.41
C CYS A 101 6.00 13.06 -9.75
N LYS A 102 5.29 13.63 -10.73
CA LYS A 102 5.14 13.06 -12.08
C LYS A 102 6.47 12.95 -12.80
N GLU A 103 7.31 13.98 -12.72
CA GLU A 103 8.67 13.96 -13.29
C GLU A 103 9.49 12.81 -12.71
N TRP A 104 9.39 12.56 -11.40
CA TRP A 104 10.07 11.42 -10.78
C TRP A 104 9.54 10.07 -11.29
N PHE A 105 8.21 9.92 -11.48
CA PHE A 105 7.63 8.71 -12.08
C PHE A 105 8.13 8.50 -13.51
N LEU A 106 8.19 9.57 -14.33
CA LEU A 106 8.72 9.55 -15.70
C LEU A 106 10.19 9.16 -15.74
N ALA A 107 11.04 9.82 -14.93
CA ALA A 107 12.47 9.56 -14.85
C ALA A 107 12.78 8.10 -14.47
N ASN A 108 11.97 7.52 -13.57
CA ASN A 108 12.11 6.13 -13.12
C ASN A 108 11.30 5.12 -13.96
N LYS A 109 10.65 5.58 -15.04
CA LYS A 109 9.86 4.74 -15.97
C LYS A 109 8.80 3.89 -15.25
N ILE A 110 8.18 4.46 -14.22
CA ILE A 110 7.20 3.78 -13.38
C ILE A 110 5.85 3.74 -14.10
N SER A 111 5.62 2.68 -14.86
CA SER A 111 4.45 2.53 -15.74
C SER A 111 3.32 1.67 -15.15
N SER A 112 3.47 1.21 -13.91
CA SER A 112 2.43 0.46 -13.21
C SER A 112 2.44 0.70 -11.70
N VAL A 113 1.27 0.55 -11.09
CA VAL A 113 1.12 0.58 -9.62
C VAL A 113 2.01 -0.48 -8.95
N LEU A 114 2.16 -1.64 -9.58
CA LEU A 114 3.00 -2.72 -9.06
C LEU A 114 4.48 -2.30 -9.02
N MET A 115 4.99 -1.69 -10.08
CA MET A 115 6.34 -1.14 -10.09
C MET A 115 6.53 -0.13 -8.96
N PHE A 116 5.62 0.83 -8.80
CA PHE A 116 5.72 1.81 -7.71
C PHE A 116 5.71 1.16 -6.32
N ARG A 117 4.86 0.16 -6.11
CA ARG A 117 4.80 -0.59 -4.84
C ARG A 117 6.11 -1.34 -4.58
N THR A 118 6.77 -1.86 -5.62
CA THR A 118 8.10 -2.47 -5.49
C THR A 118 9.12 -1.43 -5.00
N PHE A 119 9.18 -0.24 -5.60
CA PHE A 119 10.05 0.85 -5.15
C PHE A 119 9.81 1.20 -3.67
N CYS A 120 8.55 1.23 -3.23
CA CYS A 120 8.21 1.44 -1.82
C CYS A 120 8.74 0.32 -0.92
N LYS A 121 8.57 -0.94 -1.33
CA LYS A 121 8.98 -2.13 -0.57
C LYS A 121 10.50 -2.23 -0.44
N VAL A 122 11.23 -1.94 -1.51
CA VAL A 122 12.71 -2.00 -1.52
C VAL A 122 13.37 -0.70 -1.05
N LYS A 123 12.60 0.25 -0.51
CA LYS A 123 13.08 1.56 0.00
C LYS A 123 13.86 2.40 -1.03
N GLN A 124 13.55 2.22 -2.33
CA GLN A 124 14.09 3.06 -3.41
C GLN A 124 13.23 4.30 -3.69
N ARG A 125 12.05 4.38 -3.08
CA ARG A 125 11.23 5.61 -3.08
C ARG A 125 11.87 6.66 -2.16
N PRO A 126 12.21 7.87 -2.65
CA PRO A 126 12.65 8.97 -1.81
C PRO A 126 11.60 9.34 -0.76
N SER A 127 12.03 9.84 0.41
CA SER A 127 11.11 10.28 1.47
C SER A 127 10.16 11.40 1.02
N SER A 128 10.63 12.25 0.10
CA SER A 128 9.88 13.38 -0.47
C SER A 128 8.76 12.98 -1.44
N ILE A 129 8.79 11.75 -1.97
CA ILE A 129 7.72 11.21 -2.82
C ILE A 129 6.72 10.49 -1.92
N PRO A 130 5.43 10.87 -1.86
CA PRO A 130 4.48 10.23 -0.97
C PRO A 130 4.27 8.73 -1.29
N ALA A 131 4.06 7.90 -0.27
CA ALA A 131 3.79 6.47 -0.45
C ALA A 131 2.38 6.17 -1.01
N ALA A 132 1.47 7.14 -0.92
CA ALA A 132 0.12 7.11 -1.49
C ALA A 132 -0.16 8.43 -2.22
N PRO A 133 0.54 8.68 -3.36
CA PRO A 133 0.52 9.98 -4.04
C PRO A 133 -0.87 10.36 -4.57
N ASP A 134 -1.65 9.37 -5.01
CA ASP A 134 -3.04 9.53 -5.42
C ASP A 134 -3.90 10.19 -4.34
N LYS A 135 -3.73 9.78 -3.09
CA LYS A 135 -4.47 10.33 -1.95
C LYS A 135 -3.95 11.70 -1.51
N VAL A 136 -2.64 11.90 -1.58
CA VAL A 136 -2.01 13.17 -1.19
C VAL A 136 -2.40 14.28 -2.17
N TYR A 137 -2.40 14.00 -3.46
CA TYR A 137 -2.72 15.00 -4.49
C TYR A 137 -4.19 14.99 -4.94
N GLY A 138 -5.00 14.01 -4.51
CA GLY A 138 -6.40 13.91 -4.90
C GLY A 138 -6.63 13.56 -6.37
N VAL A 139 -5.70 12.83 -6.99
CA VAL A 139 -5.73 12.45 -8.41
C VAL A 139 -5.86 10.95 -8.59
N LYS A 140 -6.25 10.47 -9.78
CA LYS A 140 -6.19 9.03 -10.08
C LYS A 140 -4.73 8.59 -10.18
N PHE A 141 -4.41 7.43 -9.61
CA PHE A 141 -3.04 6.91 -9.68
C PHE A 141 -2.53 6.76 -11.12
N SER A 142 -3.41 6.45 -12.07
CA SER A 142 -3.07 6.36 -13.50
C SER A 142 -2.50 7.64 -14.10
N GLU A 143 -2.86 8.81 -13.57
CA GLU A 143 -2.37 10.11 -14.05
C GLU A 143 -0.93 10.41 -13.61
N LEU A 144 -0.41 9.63 -12.64
CA LEU A 144 0.96 9.73 -12.17
C LEU A 144 1.91 8.79 -12.93
N LEU A 145 1.36 7.75 -13.56
CA LEU A 145 2.17 6.71 -14.19
C LEU A 145 2.88 7.23 -15.43
N ALA A 146 4.14 6.84 -15.57
CA ALA A 146 4.86 7.03 -16.82
C ALA A 146 4.18 6.24 -17.94
N PRO A 147 4.23 6.74 -19.19
CA PRO A 147 3.77 5.99 -20.35
C PRO A 147 4.40 4.59 -20.38
N LYS A 148 3.60 3.59 -20.72
CA LYS A 148 4.12 2.24 -20.92
C LYS A 148 5.06 2.28 -22.12
N LYS A 149 6.22 1.64 -21.98
CA LYS A 149 7.07 1.37 -23.14
C LYS A 149 6.26 0.53 -24.13
N GLU A 150 6.12 1.00 -25.36
CA GLU A 150 5.45 0.23 -26.40
C GLU A 150 6.20 -1.09 -26.62
N ARG A 151 5.43 -2.17 -26.69
CA ARG A 151 5.97 -3.52 -26.85
C ARG A 151 6.50 -3.74 -28.26
N TYR A 152 5.91 -3.07 -29.24
CA TYR A 152 6.16 -3.28 -30.65
C TYR A 152 6.62 -1.98 -31.31
N LEU A 153 7.37 -2.11 -32.39
CA LEU A 153 7.68 -0.98 -33.26
C LEU A 153 6.42 -0.44 -33.94
N SER A 154 6.49 0.75 -34.52
CA SER A 154 5.44 1.25 -35.40
C SER A 154 5.30 0.36 -36.64
N PHE A 155 4.18 0.48 -37.35
CA PHE A 155 3.91 -0.25 -38.59
C PHE A 155 5.06 -0.11 -39.60
N GLU A 156 5.43 1.13 -39.94
CA GLU A 156 6.52 1.43 -40.89
C GLU A 156 7.86 0.85 -40.47
N LYS A 157 8.25 1.04 -39.19
CA LYS A 157 9.51 0.49 -38.67
C LYS A 157 9.52 -1.04 -38.67
N SER A 158 8.36 -1.67 -38.44
CA SER A 158 8.24 -3.12 -38.56
C SER A 158 8.43 -3.59 -39.99
N LYS A 159 7.83 -2.91 -40.98
CA LYS A 159 8.01 -3.19 -42.41
C LYS A 159 9.47 -3.09 -42.81
N GLU A 160 10.12 -1.96 -42.49
CA GLU A 160 11.55 -1.74 -42.74
C GLU A 160 12.41 -2.85 -42.14
N LYS A 161 12.08 -3.29 -40.93
CA LYS A 161 12.86 -4.31 -40.22
C LYS A 161 12.71 -5.71 -40.79
N ILE A 162 11.54 -6.05 -41.34
CA ILE A 162 11.30 -7.39 -41.91
C ILE A 162 11.60 -7.48 -43.40
N ALA A 163 11.66 -6.35 -44.11
CA ALA A 163 11.90 -6.31 -45.56
C ALA A 163 13.17 -7.09 -46.01
N PRO A 164 14.33 -6.99 -45.31
CA PRO A 164 15.53 -7.74 -45.69
C PRO A 164 15.38 -9.27 -45.60
N MET A 165 14.38 -9.77 -44.86
CA MET A 165 14.16 -11.21 -44.67
C MET A 165 13.36 -11.84 -45.82
N GLY A 166 12.71 -11.02 -46.66
CA GLY A 166 12.07 -11.49 -47.90
C GLY A 166 10.93 -12.50 -47.70
N PHE A 167 10.19 -12.42 -46.59
CA PHE A 167 9.09 -13.36 -46.29
C PHE A 167 8.02 -13.35 -47.36
N LYS A 168 7.63 -14.53 -47.86
CA LYS A 168 6.70 -14.58 -49.01
C LYS A 168 5.24 -14.51 -48.62
N ASN A 169 4.89 -14.93 -47.42
CA ASN A 169 3.50 -15.05 -46.97
C ASN A 169 3.46 -15.07 -45.44
N TYR A 170 2.24 -15.06 -44.90
CA TYR A 170 1.99 -15.13 -43.46
C TYR A 170 2.72 -16.29 -42.76
N LEU A 171 2.71 -17.50 -43.35
CA LEU A 171 3.31 -18.68 -42.73
C LEU A 171 4.84 -18.52 -42.60
N GLU A 172 5.49 -18.06 -43.67
CA GLU A 172 6.92 -17.78 -43.66
C GLU A 172 7.28 -16.67 -42.66
N PHE A 173 6.51 -15.57 -42.62
CA PHE A 173 6.72 -14.52 -41.64
C PHE A 173 6.60 -15.04 -40.20
N ARG A 174 5.56 -15.82 -39.91
CA ARG A 174 5.32 -16.33 -38.55
C ARG A 174 6.44 -17.27 -38.09
N GLN A 175 6.90 -18.14 -38.98
CA GLN A 175 8.01 -19.05 -38.70
C GLN A 175 9.33 -18.28 -38.59
N GLY A 176 9.65 -17.43 -39.55
CA GLY A 176 10.87 -16.62 -39.54
C GLY A 176 10.96 -15.68 -38.35
N ARG A 177 9.86 -15.04 -37.94
CA ARG A 177 9.80 -14.26 -36.69
C ARG A 177 10.11 -15.12 -35.48
N ARG A 178 9.57 -16.34 -35.42
CA ARG A 178 9.81 -17.26 -34.30
C ARG A 178 11.29 -17.64 -34.23
N ASP A 179 11.89 -17.91 -35.38
CA ASP A 179 13.28 -18.36 -35.47
C ASP A 179 14.29 -17.21 -35.24
N ASN A 180 13.90 -15.97 -35.53
CA ASN A 180 14.72 -14.76 -35.36
C ASN A 180 14.19 -13.86 -34.24
N MET A 181 13.79 -14.46 -33.10
CA MET A 181 13.18 -13.70 -32.00
C MET A 181 14.15 -12.71 -31.36
N ASP A 182 15.45 -12.98 -31.40
CA ASP A 182 16.50 -12.06 -30.98
C ASP A 182 16.43 -10.73 -31.74
N ILE A 183 16.18 -10.79 -33.04
CA ILE A 183 16.08 -9.61 -33.92
C ILE A 183 14.66 -9.04 -33.93
N LEU A 184 13.63 -9.89 -33.99
CA LEU A 184 12.23 -9.52 -34.25
C LEU A 184 11.32 -9.53 -33.01
N HIS A 185 11.87 -9.50 -31.80
CA HIS A 185 11.07 -9.49 -30.56
C HIS A 185 10.07 -8.33 -30.47
N ASP A 186 10.40 -7.20 -31.09
CA ASP A 186 9.62 -5.95 -31.17
C ASP A 186 8.75 -5.85 -32.43
N VAL A 187 8.73 -6.88 -33.28
CA VAL A 187 7.75 -7.02 -34.36
C VAL A 187 6.61 -7.93 -33.86
N PRO A 188 5.34 -7.54 -34.00
CA PRO A 188 4.23 -8.33 -33.50
C PRO A 188 4.03 -9.61 -34.32
N CYS A 189 3.61 -10.69 -33.64
CA CYS A 189 3.29 -11.94 -34.32
C CYS A 189 2.04 -11.85 -35.21
N ASN A 190 1.09 -10.99 -34.79
CA ASN A 190 -0.17 -10.74 -35.49
C ASN A 190 -0.25 -9.23 -35.78
N PRO A 191 0.50 -8.73 -36.77
CA PRO A 191 0.59 -7.31 -37.10
C PRO A 191 -0.75 -6.71 -37.56
N ASP A 192 -1.62 -7.52 -38.15
CA ASP A 192 -3.00 -7.18 -38.52
C ASP A 192 -3.85 -6.71 -37.33
N ASN A 193 -3.68 -7.35 -36.17
CA ASN A 193 -4.38 -6.95 -34.96
C ASN A 193 -3.73 -5.74 -34.28
N ILE A 194 -2.40 -5.67 -34.28
CA ILE A 194 -1.65 -4.62 -33.57
C ILE A 194 -1.67 -3.30 -34.34
N TYR A 195 -1.64 -3.35 -35.66
CA TYR A 195 -1.61 -2.20 -36.56
C TYR A 195 -2.95 -1.99 -37.26
N SER A 196 -4.06 -2.38 -36.65
CA SER A 196 -5.40 -2.34 -37.27
C SER A 196 -5.74 -1.00 -37.93
N ASP A 197 -5.32 0.13 -37.35
CA ASP A 197 -5.53 1.47 -37.91
C ASP A 197 -4.70 1.77 -39.18
N SER A 198 -3.56 1.10 -39.38
CA SER A 198 -2.65 1.28 -40.52
C SER A 198 -2.61 0.05 -41.44
N TRP A 199 -3.35 -1.01 -41.11
CA TRP A 199 -3.25 -2.30 -41.79
C TRP A 199 -4.06 -2.30 -43.07
N VAL A 200 -3.38 -2.60 -44.18
CA VAL A 200 -4.04 -2.79 -45.48
C VAL A 200 -4.22 -4.28 -45.76
N ASN A 201 -3.11 -5.01 -45.91
CA ASN A 201 -3.08 -6.46 -46.11
C ASN A 201 -1.66 -7.00 -45.90
N TRP A 202 -1.51 -8.33 -45.98
CA TRP A 202 -0.22 -8.99 -45.85
C TRP A 202 0.79 -8.64 -46.95
N ALA A 203 0.35 -8.35 -48.19
CA ALA A 203 1.27 -8.00 -49.26
C ALA A 203 1.95 -6.66 -48.95
N ASP A 204 1.19 -5.65 -48.54
CA ASP A 204 1.72 -4.35 -48.13
C ASP A 204 2.68 -4.46 -46.94
N PHE A 205 2.30 -5.18 -45.88
CA PHE A 205 3.16 -5.34 -44.71
C PHE A 205 4.47 -6.08 -45.02
N LEU A 206 4.43 -7.05 -45.92
CA LEU A 206 5.62 -7.81 -46.33
C LEU A 206 6.44 -7.11 -47.43
N GLY A 207 6.02 -5.94 -47.90
CA GLY A 207 6.73 -5.16 -48.93
C GLY A 207 6.65 -5.77 -50.33
N LYS A 208 5.49 -6.32 -50.69
CA LYS A 208 5.25 -7.01 -51.96
C LYS A 208 4.34 -6.26 -52.91
#